data_AF-A0A534C8L7-F1
#
_entry.id   AF-A0A534C8L7-F1
#
_cell.length_a   1.000
_cell.length_b   1.000
_cell.length_c   1.000
_cell.angle_alpha   90.00
_cell.angle_beta   90.00
_cell.angle_gamma   90.00
#
_symmetry.space_group_name_H-M   'P 1'
#
loop_
_entity.id
_entity.type
_entity.pdbx_description
1 polymer ?
#
loop_
_entity_poly.entity_id
_entity_poly.type
_entity_poly.pdbx_seq_one_letter_code
_entity_poly.pdbx_strand_id
1 'polypeptide(L)' 'MSPQDAPEWFPPLEQALDEPAGLLAAGGDLSPARLLAAYQRGIFPWYSPGQP' A
#
# COMPACT_ATOMS: atom_id res chain seq x y z
N MET A 1 18.73 -3.12 -3.33
CA MET A 1 17.30 -2.83 -3.59
C MET A 1 16.54 -4.07 -3.18
N SER A 2 15.62 -3.92 -2.24
CA SER A 2 14.74 -5.01 -1.84
C SER A 2 13.59 -5.08 -2.87
N PRO A 3 13.05 -6.26 -3.18
CA PRO A 3 11.90 -6.39 -4.09
C PRO A 3 10.65 -5.62 -3.60
N GLN A 4 10.62 -5.27 -2.31
CA GLN A 4 9.57 -4.50 -1.65
C GLN A 4 9.60 -3.00 -2.01
N ASP A 5 10.71 -2.53 -2.57
CA ASP A 5 10.86 -1.14 -3.01
C ASP A 5 10.20 -0.89 -4.38
N ALA A 6 9.83 -1.96 -5.10
CA ALA A 6 9.22 -1.85 -6.42
C ALA A 6 7.81 -1.22 -6.35
N PRO A 7 7.44 -0.33 -7.29
CA PRO A 7 6.12 0.30 -7.32
C PRO A 7 4.94 -0.69 -7.35
N GLU A 8 5.14 -1.86 -7.96
CA GLU A 8 4.13 -2.91 -8.13
C GLU A 8 4.00 -3.87 -6.94
N TRP A 9 4.93 -3.78 -5.97
CA TRP A 9 4.95 -4.69 -4.85
C TRP A 9 3.95 -4.26 -3.78
N PHE A 10 2.99 -5.15 -3.51
CA PHE A 10 2.04 -5.06 -2.41
C PHE A 10 1.83 -6.47 -1.83
N PRO A 11 1.60 -6.60 -0.50
CA PRO A 11 1.21 -7.87 0.09
C PRO A 11 -0.10 -8.42 -0.52
N PRO A 12 -0.34 -9.74 -0.45
CA PRO A 12 -1.63 -10.33 -0.80
C PRO A 12 -2.77 -9.73 0.01
N LEU A 13 -3.92 -9.45 -0.61
CA LEU A 13 -5.05 -8.76 0.03
C LEU A 13 -5.59 -9.51 1.25
N GLU A 14 -5.46 -10.84 1.26
CA GLU A 14 -5.86 -11.72 2.35
C GLU A 14 -5.04 -11.52 3.63
N GLN A 15 -3.92 -10.79 3.55
CA GLN A 15 -3.09 -10.42 4.69
C GLN A 15 -3.45 -9.05 5.28
N ALA A 16 -4.49 -8.39 4.76
CA ALA A 16 -5.00 -7.18 5.37
C ALA A 16 -5.45 -7.45 6.81
N LEU A 17 -5.14 -6.52 7.72
CA LEU A 17 -5.53 -6.63 9.12
C LEU A 17 -7.05 -6.51 9.29
N ASP A 18 -7.59 -7.21 10.28
CA ASP A 18 -8.97 -7.04 10.73
C ASP A 18 -9.16 -5.76 11.56
N GLU A 19 -8.13 -5.36 12.31
CA GLU A 19 -8.09 -4.11 13.08
C GLU A 19 -6.68 -3.50 13.02
N PRO A 20 -6.50 -2.30 12.41
CA PRO A 20 -7.51 -1.56 11.66
C PRO A 20 -7.91 -2.28 10.38
N ALA A 21 -9.22 -2.39 10.15
CA ALA A 21 -9.80 -3.13 9.04
C ALA A 21 -9.26 -2.68 7.69
N GLY A 22 -8.69 -3.61 6.93
CA GLY A 22 -8.21 -3.36 5.58
C GLY A 22 -6.80 -2.76 5.50
N LEU A 23 -6.10 -2.55 6.63
CA LEU A 23 -4.71 -2.11 6.58
C LEU A 23 -3.82 -3.23 6.02
N LEU A 24 -3.25 -2.97 4.84
CA LEU A 24 -2.47 -3.95 4.08
C LEU A 24 -0.96 -3.63 4.05
N ALA A 25 -0.61 -2.34 4.02
CA ALA A 25 0.78 -1.87 3.97
C ALA A 25 0.87 -0.48 4.61
N ALA A 26 2.05 -0.14 5.13
CA ALA A 26 2.37 1.18 5.67
C ALA A 26 3.77 1.62 5.18
N GLY A 27 3.93 2.92 4.93
CA GLY A 27 5.15 3.49 4.33
C GLY A 27 5.14 3.46 2.80
N GLY A 28 6.34 3.54 2.20
CA GLY A 28 6.51 3.73 0.77
C GLY A 28 6.43 5.21 0.36
N ASP A 29 5.93 5.47 -0.85
CA ASP A 29 5.80 6.80 -1.41
C ASP A 29 4.48 6.94 -2.21
N LEU A 30 4.13 8.19 -2.53
CA LEU A 30 2.96 8.53 -3.35
C LEU A 30 3.37 8.79 -4.81
N SER A 31 4.38 8.08 -5.31
CA SER A 31 4.78 8.20 -6.72
C SER A 31 3.63 7.75 -7.64
N PRO A 32 3.43 8.39 -8.80
CA PRO A 32 2.36 8.01 -9.74
C PRO A 32 2.37 6.54 -10.12
N ALA A 33 3.57 5.94 -10.29
CA ALA A 33 3.71 4.52 -10.63
C ALA A 33 3.14 3.60 -9.55
N ARG A 34 3.46 3.87 -8.27
CA ARG A 34 2.95 3.08 -7.14
C ARG A 34 1.45 3.28 -6.95
N LEU A 35 0.96 4.51 -7.10
CA LEU A 35 -0.47 4.79 -7.03
C LEU A 35 -1.23 4.00 -8.11
N LEU A 36 -0.80 4.07 -9.37
CA LEU A 36 -1.44 3.33 -10.47
C LEU A 36 -1.46 1.82 -10.20
N ALA A 37 -0.36 1.25 -9.70
CA ALA A 37 -0.30 -0.16 -9.33
C ALA A 37 -1.26 -0.52 -8.17
N ALA A 38 -1.38 0.35 -7.16
CA ALA A 38 -2.30 0.15 -6.03
C ALA A 38 -3.76 0.13 -6.51
N TYR A 39 -4.16 1.16 -7.28
CA TYR A 39 -5.53 1.30 -7.79
C TYR A 39 -5.94 0.14 -8.70
N GLN A 40 -5.03 -0.39 -9.53
CA GLN A 40 -5.30 -1.57 -10.37
C GLN A 40 -5.62 -2.84 -9.57
N ARG A 41 -5.23 -2.88 -8.29
CA ARG A 41 -5.39 -4.04 -7.39
C ARG A 41 -6.46 -3.81 -6.32
N GLY A 42 -7.20 -2.70 -6.39
CA GLY A 42 -8.17 -2.33 -5.36
C GLY A 42 -7.55 -1.89 -4.04
N ILE A 43 -6.29 -1.45 -4.05
CA ILE A 43 -5.58 -0.92 -2.88
C ILE A 43 -5.62 0.61 -2.95
N PHE A 44 -6.04 1.24 -1.85
CA PHE A 44 -6.20 2.69 -1.76
C PHE A 44 -5.36 3.22 -0.61
N PRO A 45 -4.48 4.23 -0.84
CA PRO A 45 -3.75 4.86 0.25
C PRO A 45 -4.75 5.65 1.11
N TRP A 46 -4.81 5.31 2.39
CA TRP A 46 -5.61 6.03 3.38
C TRP A 46 -4.72 6.39 4.56
N TYR A 47 -4.41 7.66 4.70
CA TYR A 47 -3.54 8.19 5.75
C TYR A 47 -4.04 9.56 6.22
N SER A 48 -3.83 9.86 7.50
CA SER A 48 -4.02 11.20 8.05
C SER A 48 -2.69 11.97 8.09
N PRO A 49 -2.71 13.31 8.05
CA PRO A 49 -1.50 14.11 8.25
C PRO A 49 -0.78 13.70 9.55
N GLY A 50 0.48 13.29 9.44
CA GLY A 50 1.29 12.82 10.58
C GLY A 50 1.32 11.31 10.80
N GLN A 51 0.59 10.51 10.00
CA GLN A 51 0.77 9.05 9.94
C GLN A 51 1.82 8.68 8.88
N PRO A 52 2.58 7.59 9.10
CA PRO A 52 3.59 7.10 8.15
C PRO A 52 3.00 6.54 6.86
#